data_AF-A0A2D4NCS6-F1
#
_entry.id   AF-A0A2D4NCS6-F1
#
_cell.length_a   1.000
_cell.length_b   1.000
_cell.length_c   1.000
_cell.angle_alpha   90.00
_cell.angle_beta   90.00
_cell.angle_gamma   90.00
#
_symmetry.space_group_name_H-M   'P 1'
#
loop_
_entity.id
_entity.type
_entity.pdbx_description
1 polymer ?
#
loop_
_entity_poly.entity_id
_entity_poly.type
_entity_poly.pdbx_seq_one_letter_code
_entity_poly.pdbx_strand_id
1 'polypeptide(L)'
;VGRDYVQKAQTKEQADFAVEALAKATYERLFRWLVHRINKALDRTKRQGASFIGILDIAGFEIFELNSFEQLCINYTNEKLQQLFNHTMFILEQEEYQREGIEWNFIDFGLDLQPCIDLIERPANPPGVLALLDEECWFPKATD
;
A
#
# COMPACT_ATOMS: atom_id res chain seq x y z
N VAL A 1 -1.59 30.82 -19.36
CA VAL A 1 -2.27 30.38 -18.12
C VAL A 1 -3.57 31.17 -18.03
N GLY A 2 -4.68 30.52 -17.67
CA GLY A 2 -6.01 31.09 -17.89
C GLY A 2 -6.52 30.73 -19.30
N ARG A 3 -6.61 31.71 -20.21
CA ARG A 3 -7.08 31.50 -21.60
C ARG A 3 -5.96 31.42 -22.65
N ASP A 4 -4.73 31.74 -22.29
CA ASP A 4 -3.60 31.81 -23.23
C ASP A 4 -2.55 30.71 -23.00
N TYR A 5 -1.81 30.36 -24.05
CA TYR A 5 -0.65 29.48 -23.95
C TYR A 5 0.58 30.27 -23.50
N VAL A 6 1.31 29.73 -22.53
CA VAL A 6 2.56 30.32 -22.05
C VAL A 6 3.65 29.28 -22.24
N GLN A 7 4.67 29.62 -23.02
CA GLN A 7 5.87 28.81 -23.15
C GLN A 7 6.89 29.23 -22.09
N LYS A 8 7.42 28.25 -21.36
CA LYS A 8 8.49 28.46 -20.38
C LYS A 8 9.65 27.54 -20.71
N ALA A 9 10.86 28.09 -20.73
CA ALA A 9 12.07 27.27 -20.78
C ALA A 9 12.18 26.41 -19.52
N GLN A 10 12.79 25.23 -19.67
CA GLN A 10 13.09 24.31 -18.56
C GLN A 10 14.58 24.35 -18.25
N THR A 11 14.95 24.19 -16.98
CA THR A 11 16.35 23.93 -16.61
C THR A 11 16.74 22.49 -16.96
N LYS A 12 18.03 22.16 -16.88
CA LYS A 12 18.52 20.80 -17.10
C LYS A 12 17.87 19.82 -16.12
N GLU A 13 17.84 20.16 -14.84
CA GLU A 13 17.31 19.31 -13.76
C GLU A 13 15.81 19.04 -13.96
N GLN A 14 15.05 20.05 -14.39
CA GLN A 14 13.63 19.90 -14.71
C GLN A 14 13.40 18.98 -15.91
N ALA A 15 14.23 19.11 -16.95
CA ALA A 15 14.15 18.26 -18.13
C ALA A 15 14.52 16.81 -17.81
N ASP A 16 15.60 16.58 -17.06
CA ASP A 16 16.04 15.25 -16.65
C ASP A 16 14.96 14.56 -15.79
N PHE A 17 14.42 15.27 -14.78
CA PHE A 17 13.31 14.76 -13.96
C PHE A 17 12.07 14.41 -14.80
N ALA A 18 11.73 15.25 -15.78
CA ALA A 18 10.59 14.99 -16.65
C ALA A 18 10.79 13.73 -17.53
N VAL A 19 12.02 13.51 -18.03
CA VAL A 19 12.36 12.31 -18.80
C VAL A 19 12.28 11.05 -17.93
N GLU A 20 12.81 11.09 -16.71
CA GLU A 20 12.71 9.98 -15.76
C GLU A 20 11.26 9.67 -15.38
N ALA A 21 10.46 10.70 -15.10
CA ALA A 21 9.04 10.55 -14.82
C ALA A 21 8.27 9.93 -16.01
N LEU A 22 8.57 10.37 -17.24
CA LEU A 22 8.00 9.80 -18.45
C LEU A 22 8.39 8.32 -18.64
N ALA A 23 9.64 7.96 -18.37
CA ALA A 23 10.10 6.58 -18.46
C ALA A 23 9.37 5.69 -17.45
N LYS A 24 9.29 6.12 -16.19
CA LYS A 24 8.55 5.41 -15.12
C LYS A 24 7.07 5.23 -15.48
N ALA A 25 6.40 6.31 -15.91
CA ALA A 25 4.99 6.26 -16.30
C ALA A 25 4.74 5.38 -17.53
N THR A 26 5.68 5.35 -18.49
CA THR A 26 5.57 4.48 -19.67
C THR A 26 5.67 3.01 -19.29
N TYR A 27 6.63 2.66 -18.43
CA TYR A 27 6.78 1.30 -17.94
C TYR A 27 5.57 0.86 -17.09
N GLU A 28 5.08 1.70 -16.18
CA GLU A 28 3.87 1.40 -15.39
C GLU A 28 2.66 1.10 -16.28
N ARG A 29 2.44 1.93 -17.32
CA ARG A 29 1.34 1.74 -18.28
C ARG A 29 1.50 0.47 -19.10
N LEU A 30 2.73 0.15 -19.52
CA LEU A 30 3.04 -1.10 -20.21
C LEU A 30 2.74 -2.32 -19.33
N PHE A 31 3.19 -2.30 -18.08
CA PHE A 31 2.94 -3.38 -17.13
C PHE A 31 1.44 -3.55 -16.85
N ARG A 32 0.72 -2.46 -16.63
CA ARG A 32 -0.75 -2.47 -16.47
C ARG A 32 -1.46 -3.04 -17.70
N TRP A 33 -1.02 -2.67 -18.90
CA TRP A 33 -1.55 -3.24 -20.15
C TRP A 33 -1.29 -4.75 -20.24
N LEU A 34 -0.09 -5.20 -19.85
CA LEU A 34 0.25 -6.62 -19.85
C LEU A 34 -0.65 -7.41 -18.89
N VAL A 35 -0.84 -6.93 -17.65
CA VAL A 35 -1.76 -7.53 -16.68
C VAL A 35 -3.18 -7.61 -17.24
N HIS A 36 -3.67 -6.52 -17.84
CA HIS A 36 -4.99 -6.51 -18.47
C HIS A 36 -5.12 -7.55 -19.61
N ARG A 37 -4.07 -7.68 -20.44
CA ARG A 37 -4.03 -8.68 -21.53
C ARG A 37 -4.05 -10.10 -21.01
N ILE A 38 -3.30 -10.38 -19.95
CA ILE A 38 -3.26 -11.70 -19.27
C ILE A 38 -4.65 -12.01 -18.70
N ASN A 39 -5.24 -11.08 -17.95
CA ASN A 39 -6.57 -11.26 -17.37
C ASN A 39 -7.64 -11.55 -18.44
N LYS A 40 -7.64 -10.80 -19.54
CA LYS A 40 -8.57 -11.04 -20.66
C LYS A 40 -8.37 -12.41 -21.32
N ALA A 41 -7.14 -12.95 -21.32
CA ALA A 41 -6.86 -14.26 -21.89
C ALA A 41 -7.28 -15.41 -20.96
N LEU A 42 -7.22 -15.20 -19.64
CA LEU A 42 -7.56 -16.18 -18.60
C LEU A 42 -9.06 -16.19 -18.24
N ASP A 43 -9.76 -15.05 -18.34
CA ASP A 43 -11.20 -14.90 -18.02
C ASP A 43 -12.13 -15.47 -19.12
N ARG A 44 -11.89 -16.73 -19.52
CA ARG A 44 -12.65 -17.41 -20.60
C ARG A 44 -14.00 -17.97 -20.16
N THR A 45 -14.30 -17.96 -18.86
CA THR A 45 -15.57 -18.49 -18.31
C THR A 45 -16.23 -17.47 -17.40
N LYS A 46 -17.10 -16.65 -17.97
CA LYS A 46 -17.95 -15.65 -17.26
C LYS A 46 -18.97 -16.24 -16.27
N ARG A 47 -18.94 -17.55 -15.99
CA ARG A 47 -19.70 -18.08 -14.86
C ARG A 47 -18.87 -17.77 -13.63
N GLN A 48 -19.25 -16.73 -12.88
CA GLN A 48 -18.76 -16.55 -11.52
C GLN A 48 -19.04 -17.85 -10.77
N GLY A 49 -17.98 -18.65 -10.57
CA GLY A 49 -18.08 -19.85 -9.75
C GLY A 49 -18.58 -19.44 -8.36
N ALA A 50 -19.24 -20.37 -7.67
CA ALA A 50 -19.72 -20.12 -6.30
C ALA A 50 -18.56 -19.84 -5.30
N SER A 51 -17.32 -20.14 -5.68
CA SER A 51 -16.12 -20.00 -4.87
C SER A 51 -14.91 -19.64 -5.72
N PHE A 52 -13.88 -19.08 -5.08
CA PHE A 52 -12.55 -18.87 -5.65
C PHE A 52 -11.47 -19.17 -4.60
N ILE A 53 -10.23 -19.41 -5.05
CA ILE A 53 -9.06 -19.57 -4.19
C ILE A 53 -8.13 -18.38 -4.48
N GLY A 54 -7.88 -17.54 -3.48
CA GLY A 54 -6.91 -16.45 -3.57
C GLY A 54 -5.51 -16.94 -3.25
N ILE A 55 -4.53 -16.55 -4.05
CA ILE A 55 -3.11 -16.77 -3.79
C ILE A 55 -2.48 -15.39 -3.65
N LEU A 56 -1.81 -15.14 -2.51
CA LEU A 56 -1.12 -13.89 -2.24
C LEU A 56 0.39 -14.13 -2.38
N ASP A 57 1.03 -13.37 -3.26
CA ASP A 57 2.48 -13.34 -3.48
C ASP A 57 2.90 -11.87 -3.50
N ILE A 58 3.58 -11.42 -2.44
CA ILE A 58 3.96 -10.02 -2.22
C ILE A 58 5.44 -9.94 -1.84
N ALA A 59 6.03 -8.75 -2.00
CA ALA A 59 7.36 -8.48 -1.48
C ALA A 59 7.38 -8.59 0.06
N GLY A 60 8.42 -9.22 0.60
CA GLY A 60 8.66 -9.30 2.05
C GLY A 60 9.16 -7.98 2.64
N PHE A 61 9.34 -7.94 3.96
CA PHE A 61 9.90 -6.79 4.66
C PHE A 61 11.36 -6.56 4.23
N GLU A 62 11.71 -5.32 3.87
CA GLU A 62 13.02 -4.94 3.34
C GLU A 62 13.73 -3.94 4.25
N ILE A 63 15.05 -4.13 4.41
CA ILE A 63 15.95 -3.21 5.13
C ILE A 63 17.21 -3.04 4.28
N PHE A 64 17.40 -1.84 3.74
CA PHE A 64 18.60 -1.45 2.99
C PHE A 64 19.37 -0.33 3.67
N GLU A 65 20.55 0.00 3.14
CA GLU A 65 21.33 1.17 3.59
C GLU A 65 20.58 2.49 3.37
N LEU A 66 19.83 2.59 2.26
CA LEU A 66 18.92 3.69 1.96
C LEU A 66 17.52 3.13 1.68
N ASN A 67 16.55 3.48 2.51
CA ASN A 67 15.15 3.11 2.35
C ASN A 67 14.38 4.35 1.90
N SER A 68 13.78 4.27 0.70
CA SER A 68 12.96 5.34 0.13
C SER A 68 11.48 5.14 0.48
N PHE A 69 10.61 5.99 -0.06
CA PHE A 69 9.16 5.89 0.06
C PHE A 69 8.63 4.50 -0.38
N GLU A 70 9.26 3.88 -1.38
CA GLU A 70 8.91 2.54 -1.84
C GLU A 70 9.06 1.48 -0.75
N GLN A 71 10.16 1.51 0.02
CA GLN A 71 10.36 0.59 1.15
C GLN A 71 9.37 0.85 2.28
N LEU A 72 9.00 2.12 2.52
CA LEU A 72 7.92 2.43 3.48
C LEU A 72 6.60 1.77 3.05
N CYS A 73 6.21 1.85 1.78
CA CYS A 73 5.00 1.20 1.28
C CYS A 73 5.05 -0.34 1.39
N ILE A 74 6.20 -0.95 1.08
CA ILE A 74 6.40 -2.40 1.19
C ILE A 74 6.30 -2.85 2.65
N ASN A 75 7.02 -2.18 3.55
CA ASN A 75 7.07 -2.53 4.97
C ASN A 75 5.73 -2.29 5.66
N TYR A 76 5.03 -1.19 5.34
CA TYR A 76 3.66 -0.95 5.80
C TYR A 76 2.68 -2.05 5.36
N THR A 77 2.80 -2.53 4.12
CA THR A 77 1.97 -3.66 3.64
C THR A 77 2.27 -4.94 4.42
N ASN A 78 3.54 -5.19 4.75
CA ASN A 78 3.93 -6.34 5.58
C ASN A 78 3.41 -6.21 7.02
N GLU A 79 3.42 -5.02 7.60
CA GLU A 79 2.85 -4.76 8.93
C GLU A 79 1.35 -5.09 8.98
N LYS A 80 0.60 -4.69 7.95
CA LYS A 80 -0.82 -5.03 7.78
C LYS A 80 -1.04 -6.54 7.66
N LEU A 81 -0.20 -7.23 6.87
CA LEU A 81 -0.31 -8.68 6.70
C LEU A 81 0.00 -9.41 8.01
N GLN A 82 1.00 -8.96 8.75
CA GLN A 82 1.34 -9.52 10.06
C GLN A 82 0.23 -9.27 11.09
N GLN A 83 -0.39 -8.08 11.10
CA GLN A 83 -1.54 -7.80 11.95
C GLN A 83 -2.74 -8.70 11.61
N LEU A 84 -3.02 -8.92 10.33
CA LEU A 84 -4.05 -9.85 9.88
C LEU A 84 -3.75 -11.27 10.36
N PHE A 85 -2.50 -11.72 10.25
CA PHE A 85 -2.08 -13.03 10.76
C PHE A 85 -2.27 -13.13 12.28
N ASN A 86 -1.82 -12.13 13.03
CA ASN A 86 -1.95 -12.12 14.50
C ASN A 86 -3.43 -12.15 14.92
N HIS A 87 -4.26 -11.32 14.28
CA HIS A 87 -5.70 -11.30 14.55
C HIS A 87 -6.36 -12.64 14.24
N THR A 88 -6.06 -13.22 13.07
CA THR A 88 -6.66 -14.49 12.62
C THR A 88 -6.25 -15.66 13.50
N MET A 89 -4.96 -15.78 13.81
CA MET A 89 -4.42 -16.92 14.55
C MET A 89 -4.70 -16.88 16.04
N PHE A 90 -4.78 -15.68 16.64
CA PHE A 90 -4.87 -15.55 18.10
C PHE A 90 -6.20 -14.99 18.59
N ILE A 91 -6.79 -14.02 17.90
CA ILE A 91 -8.03 -13.38 18.35
C ILE A 91 -9.23 -14.23 17.93
N LEU A 92 -9.35 -14.56 16.64
CA LEU A 92 -10.48 -15.35 16.15
C LEU A 92 -10.54 -16.75 16.77
N GLU A 93 -9.39 -17.38 17.02
CA GLU A 93 -9.34 -18.69 17.68
C GLU A 93 -9.91 -18.63 19.11
N GLN A 94 -9.54 -17.60 19.89
CA GLN A 94 -10.05 -17.42 21.25
C GLN A 94 -11.54 -17.03 21.27
N GLU A 95 -11.98 -16.23 20.31
CA GLU A 95 -13.40 -15.92 20.11
C GLU A 95 -14.22 -17.18 19.79
N GLU A 96 -13.65 -18.12 19.03
CA GLU A 96 -14.30 -19.40 18.73
C GLU A 96 -14.44 -20.28 19.98
N TYR A 97 -13.41 -20.36 20.83
CA TYR A 97 -13.52 -21.07 22.11
C TYR A 97 -14.63 -20.50 22.99
N GLN A 98 -14.75 -19.18 23.06
CA GLN A 98 -15.83 -18.54 23.81
C GLN A 98 -17.21 -18.86 23.19
N ARG A 99 -17.32 -18.87 21.86
CA ARG A 99 -18.56 -19.18 21.14
C ARG A 99 -19.03 -20.62 21.37
N GLU A 100 -18.10 -21.56 21.41
CA GLU A 100 -18.36 -22.98 21.67
C GLU A 100 -18.53 -23.29 23.17
N GLY A 101 -18.39 -22.30 24.06
CA GLY A 101 -18.54 -22.46 25.50
C GLY A 101 -17.40 -23.26 26.15
N ILE A 102 -16.23 -23.29 25.52
CA ILE A 102 -15.03 -23.94 26.04
C ILE A 102 -14.42 -23.01 27.10
N GLU A 103 -14.19 -23.54 28.31
CA GLU A 103 -13.52 -22.79 29.37
C GLU A 103 -12.07 -22.51 28.94
N TRP A 104 -11.81 -21.25 28.61
CA TRP A 104 -10.52 -20.78 28.13
C TRP A 104 -10.15 -19.46 28.81
N ASN A 105 -8.92 -19.37 29.30
CA ASN A 105 -8.39 -18.13 29.84
C ASN A 105 -7.82 -17.29 28.71
N PHE A 106 -8.36 -16.09 28.51
CA PHE A 106 -7.86 -15.19 27.47
C PHE A 106 -6.38 -14.89 27.69
N ILE A 107 -5.57 -15.15 26.67
CA ILE A 107 -4.14 -14.86 26.66
C ILE A 107 -3.93 -13.63 25.78
N ASP A 108 -3.45 -12.55 26.39
CA ASP A 108 -2.92 -11.42 25.66
C ASP A 108 -1.49 -11.73 25.22
N PHE A 109 -1.30 -11.89 23.91
CA PHE A 109 0.02 -12.16 23.34
C PHE A 109 0.86 -10.89 23.17
N GLY A 110 0.30 -9.68 23.36
CA GLY A 110 1.00 -8.42 23.18
C GLY A 110 1.47 -8.17 21.74
N LEU A 111 0.85 -8.83 20.76
CA LEU A 111 1.25 -8.83 19.34
C LEU A 111 0.49 -7.77 18.51
N ASP A 112 0.07 -6.68 19.14
CA ASP A 112 -0.71 -5.64 18.46
C ASP A 112 0.18 -4.65 17.72
N LEU A 113 0.11 -4.69 16.39
CA LEU A 113 0.81 -3.80 15.47
C LEU A 113 -0.02 -2.56 15.13
N GLN A 114 -1.24 -2.44 15.67
CA GLN A 114 -2.13 -1.32 15.40
C GLN A 114 -1.49 0.05 15.66
N PRO A 115 -0.65 0.27 16.70
CA PRO A 115 0.01 1.56 16.89
C PRO A 115 0.96 1.94 15.73
N CYS A 116 1.69 0.97 15.17
CA CYS A 116 2.59 1.18 14.03
C CYS A 116 1.80 1.47 12.75
N ILE A 117 0.74 0.69 12.52
CA ILE A 117 -0.18 0.87 11.41
C ILE A 117 -0.83 2.27 11.45
N ASP A 118 -1.35 2.66 12.61
CA ASP A 118 -2.00 3.95 12.82
C ASP A 118 -1.05 5.12 12.61
N LEU A 119 0.20 4.99 13.04
CA LEU A 119 1.23 6.01 12.80
C LEU A 119 1.39 6.30 11.30
N ILE A 120 1.23 5.31 10.44
CA ILE A 120 1.43 5.45 8.99
C ILE A 120 0.16 5.93 8.30
N GLU A 121 -0.98 5.30 8.57
CA GLU A 121 -2.19 5.45 7.74
C GLU A 121 -3.27 6.36 8.31
N ARG A 122 -3.20 6.72 9.60
CA ARG A 122 -4.32 7.40 10.27
C ARG A 122 -4.65 8.70 9.52
N PRO A 123 -5.88 8.88 9.02
CA PRO A 123 -6.19 10.02 8.17
C PRO A 123 -6.28 11.34 8.93
N ALA A 124 -6.65 11.30 10.21
CA ALA A 124 -6.76 12.49 11.07
C ALA A 124 -6.67 12.11 12.56
N ASN A 125 -6.32 13.10 13.39
CA ASN A 125 -6.37 13.07 14.86
C ASN A 125 -5.52 12.00 15.58
N PRO A 126 -4.18 12.18 15.69
CA PRO A 126 -3.33 12.98 14.81
C PRO A 126 -3.20 12.33 13.42
N PRO A 127 -2.93 13.11 12.35
CA PRO A 127 -2.64 12.55 11.03
C PRO A 127 -1.37 11.69 11.06
N GLY A 128 -1.38 10.57 10.35
CA GLY A 128 -0.24 9.69 10.15
C GLY A 128 0.70 10.19 9.06
N VAL A 129 1.78 9.45 8.84
CA VAL A 129 2.86 9.80 7.88
C VAL A 129 2.31 10.08 6.48
N LEU A 130 1.41 9.23 5.97
CA LEU A 130 0.87 9.39 4.61
C LEU A 130 -0.04 10.63 4.49
N ALA A 131 -0.85 10.91 5.51
CA ALA A 131 -1.71 12.10 5.51
C ALA A 131 -0.88 13.39 5.58
N LEU A 132 0.19 13.41 6.38
CA LEU A 132 1.12 14.53 6.45
C LEU A 132 1.88 14.73 5.13
N LEU A 133 2.32 13.65 4.48
CA LEU A 133 2.99 13.72 3.18
C LEU A 133 2.06 14.28 2.10
N ASP A 134 0.80 13.85 2.09
CA ASP A 134 -0.21 14.40 1.18
C ASP A 134 -0.38 15.90 1.41
N GLU A 135 -0.57 16.35 2.66
CA GLU A 135 -0.71 17.77 2.97
C GLU A 135 0.50 18.61 2.53
N GLU A 136 1.72 18.14 2.81
CA GLU A 136 2.96 18.84 2.49
C GLU A 136 3.17 18.96 0.96
N CYS A 137 2.76 17.94 0.17
CA CYS A 137 2.81 17.99 -1.30
C CYS A 137 1.95 19.12 -1.90
N TRP A 138 0.90 19.57 -1.22
CA TRP A 138 0.05 20.68 -1.68
C TRP A 138 0.54 22.05 -1.20
N PHE A 139 1.50 22.09 -0.28
CA PHE A 139 1.95 23.34 0.32
C PHE A 139 2.91 24.10 -0.63
N PRO A 140 2.63 25.37 -0.97
CA PRO A 140 3.50 26.11 -1.88
C PRO A 140 4.89 26.28 -1.29
N LYS A 141 5.92 25.85 -2.03
CA LYS A 141 7.35 25.90 -1.63
C LYS A 141 7.72 24.97 -0.47
N ALA A 142 6.93 23.93 -0.22
CA ALA A 142 7.40 22.79 0.57
C ALA A 142 8.71 22.23 0.00
N THR A 143 9.53 21.67 0.89
CA THR A 143 10.71 20.89 0.55
C THR A 143 10.69 19.64 1.40
N ASP A 144 11.33 18.58 0.89
CA ASP A 144 11.64 17.37 1.67
C ASP A 144 12.34 17.70 3.01
#